data_AF-A0A4U0W0N3-F1
#
_entry.id   AF-A0A4U0W0N3-F1
#
_cell.length_a   1.000
_cell.length_b   1.000
_cell.length_c   1.000
_cell.angle_alpha   90.00
_cell.angle_beta   90.00
_cell.angle_gamma   90.00
#
_symmetry.space_group_name_H-M   'P 1'
#
loop_
_entity.id
_entity.type
_entity.pdbx_description
1 polymer ?
#
loop_
_entity_poly.entity_id
_entity_poly.type
_entity_poly.pdbx_seq_one_letter_code
_entity_poly.pdbx_strand_id
1 'polypeptide(L)'
;MAAPNAPSSPPVDLRQRYSVPEHWADPTMYFDPDRLPPLPPIPDAALARQAFRHRSSPLLQPGEPYDRNLNSYEPLEGIGDRLINYAAYKCLRQQFAGATATILGDVTRRLVTNSTFSYLSSAYGLLDRLEFGYSDNLTRNQKVAADLFEAYVGALDKGLVRPRPNRSPPRRRDPGVDQVKRYWNASDLR
;
A
#
# COMPACT_ATOMS: atom_id res chain seq x y z
N MET A 1 8.19 -40.41 -22.96
CA MET A 1 7.35 -39.24 -22.64
C MET A 1 8.26 -38.02 -22.62
N ALA A 2 8.16 -37.15 -23.62
CA ALA A 2 8.93 -35.91 -23.68
C ALA A 2 8.28 -34.87 -22.75
N ALA A 3 9.10 -34.21 -21.92
CA ALA A 3 8.64 -33.07 -21.13
C ALA A 3 8.18 -31.94 -22.08
N PRO A 4 7.07 -31.23 -21.78
CA PRO A 4 6.70 -30.08 -22.58
C PRO A 4 7.77 -28.99 -22.42
N ASN A 5 8.44 -28.66 -23.53
CA ASN A 5 9.25 -27.46 -23.66
C ASN A 5 8.35 -26.24 -23.43
N ALA A 6 8.46 -25.61 -22.26
CA ALA A 6 7.97 -24.25 -22.10
C ALA A 6 8.99 -23.31 -22.77
N PRO A 7 8.60 -22.50 -23.75
CA PRO A 7 9.40 -21.31 -24.07
C PRO A 7 9.22 -20.37 -22.87
N SER A 8 10.14 -20.41 -21.90
CA SER A 8 10.22 -19.32 -20.93
C SER A 8 10.78 -18.12 -21.69
N SER A 9 9.90 -17.26 -22.20
CA SER A 9 10.29 -15.90 -22.56
C SER A 9 11.17 -15.34 -21.42
N PRO A 10 12.26 -14.63 -21.75
CA PRO A 10 13.08 -14.03 -20.70
C PRO A 10 12.19 -13.22 -19.76
N PRO A 11 12.47 -13.20 -18.45
CA PRO A 11 11.71 -12.40 -17.50
C PRO A 11 11.59 -10.98 -18.05
N VAL A 12 10.36 -10.45 -18.12
CA VAL A 12 10.14 -9.08 -18.59
C VAL A 12 10.97 -8.15 -17.71
N ASP A 13 11.86 -7.37 -18.33
CA ASP A 13 12.60 -6.34 -17.61
C ASP A 13 11.63 -5.23 -17.20
N LEU A 14 11.14 -5.33 -15.97
CA LEU A 14 10.18 -4.39 -15.41
C LEU A 14 10.80 -3.00 -15.22
N ARG A 15 12.13 -2.90 -15.09
CA ARG A 15 12.80 -1.61 -14.97
C ARG A 15 12.74 -0.86 -16.28
N GLN A 16 13.14 -1.54 -17.36
CA GLN A 16 13.12 -1.00 -18.70
C GLN A 16 11.68 -0.68 -19.13
N ARG A 17 10.74 -1.60 -18.86
CA ARG A 17 9.34 -1.45 -19.26
C ARG A 17 8.68 -0.21 -18.67
N TYR A 18 8.95 0.09 -17.39
CA TYR A 18 8.30 1.20 -16.69
C TYR A 18 9.20 2.43 -16.53
N SER A 19 10.40 2.41 -17.11
CA SER A 19 11.36 3.53 -17.02
C SER A 19 11.59 4.03 -15.58
N VAL A 20 11.61 3.10 -14.62
CA VAL A 20 11.79 3.46 -13.20
C VAL A 20 13.21 3.93 -12.92
N PRO A 21 13.44 4.75 -11.88
CA PRO A 21 14.79 5.19 -11.52
C PRO A 21 15.78 4.04 -11.26
N GLU A 22 17.04 4.24 -11.64
CA GLU A 22 18.11 3.24 -11.47
C GLU A 22 18.36 2.83 -10.01
N HIS A 23 18.08 3.74 -9.06
CA HIS A 23 18.29 3.46 -7.64
C HIS A 23 17.17 2.62 -7.00
N TRP A 24 16.08 2.32 -7.72
CA TRP A 24 15.06 1.42 -7.20
C TRP A 24 15.64 0.02 -6.98
N ALA A 25 15.25 -0.65 -5.91
CA ALA A 25 15.53 -2.07 -5.76
C ALA A 25 14.69 -2.88 -6.76
N ASP A 26 15.20 -4.02 -7.22
CA ASP A 26 14.43 -4.97 -8.03
C ASP A 26 13.27 -5.59 -7.24
N PRO A 27 12.18 -5.98 -7.92
CA PRO A 27 11.09 -6.66 -7.24
C PRO A 27 11.60 -8.01 -6.72
N THR A 28 11.23 -8.34 -5.48
CA THR A 28 11.57 -9.65 -4.90
C THR A 28 10.85 -10.80 -5.61
N MET A 29 9.68 -10.49 -6.20
CA MET A 29 8.88 -11.38 -7.03
C MET A 29 8.53 -10.67 -8.34
N TYR A 30 8.93 -11.28 -9.45
CA TYR A 30 8.58 -10.81 -10.79
C TYR A 30 7.16 -11.24 -11.16
N PHE A 31 6.49 -10.43 -11.98
CA PHE A 31 5.16 -10.70 -12.50
C PHE A 31 5.11 -10.37 -13.99
N ASP A 32 4.16 -11.00 -14.68
CA ASP A 32 3.86 -10.67 -16.07
C ASP A 32 2.86 -9.50 -16.10
N PRO A 33 3.28 -8.31 -16.55
CA PRO A 33 2.43 -7.12 -16.55
C PRO A 33 1.22 -7.25 -17.47
N ASP A 34 1.31 -8.06 -18.53
CA ASP A 34 0.24 -8.27 -19.50
C ASP A 34 -0.82 -9.26 -18.98
N ARG A 35 -0.57 -9.86 -17.80
CA ARG A 35 -1.49 -10.81 -17.13
C ARG A 35 -2.01 -10.28 -15.80
N LEU A 36 -1.76 -9.02 -15.49
CA LEU A 36 -2.35 -8.40 -14.31
C LEU A 36 -3.87 -8.26 -14.46
N PRO A 37 -4.66 -8.56 -13.42
CA PRO A 37 -6.09 -8.32 -13.46
C PRO A 37 -6.36 -6.80 -13.49
N PRO A 38 -7.54 -6.36 -13.98
CA PRO A 38 -7.91 -4.95 -13.87
C PRO A 38 -8.01 -4.53 -12.40
N LEU A 39 -7.61 -3.28 -12.09
CA LEU A 39 -7.80 -2.74 -10.75
C LEU A 39 -9.31 -2.63 -10.42
N PRO A 40 -9.75 -3.16 -9.27
CA PRO A 40 -11.14 -3.00 -8.85
C PRO A 40 -11.42 -1.54 -8.48
N PRO A 41 -12.57 -0.98 -8.87
CA PRO A 41 -12.88 0.43 -8.57
C PRO A 41 -13.12 0.64 -7.07
N ILE A 42 -12.61 1.77 -6.54
CA ILE A 42 -12.89 2.22 -5.16
C ILE A 42 -14.30 2.82 -5.12
N PRO A 43 -15.25 2.24 -4.36
CA PRO A 43 -16.64 2.69 -4.37
C PRO A 43 -16.86 4.07 -3.75
N ASP A 44 -16.15 4.38 -2.67
CA ASP A 44 -16.25 5.67 -1.98
C ASP A 44 -15.33 6.70 -2.65
N ALA A 45 -15.93 7.69 -3.30
CA ALA A 45 -15.20 8.74 -4.02
C ALA A 45 -14.24 9.56 -3.12
N ALA A 46 -14.54 9.71 -1.83
CA ALA A 46 -13.65 10.41 -0.91
C ALA A 46 -12.47 9.51 -0.48
N LEU A 47 -12.64 8.20 -0.36
CA LEU A 47 -11.51 7.27 -0.16
C LEU A 47 -10.65 7.18 -1.42
N ALA A 48 -11.29 7.17 -2.59
CA ALA A 48 -10.60 7.21 -3.87
C ALA A 48 -9.71 8.45 -3.97
N ARG A 49 -10.19 9.63 -3.57
CA ARG A 49 -9.35 10.84 -3.52
C ARG A 49 -8.24 10.76 -2.46
N GLN A 50 -8.56 10.27 -1.27
CA GLN A 50 -7.60 10.17 -0.17
C GLN A 50 -6.43 9.23 -0.49
N ALA A 51 -6.70 8.11 -1.16
CA ALA A 51 -5.68 7.11 -1.55
C ALA A 51 -4.56 7.68 -2.43
N PHE A 52 -4.81 8.78 -3.15
CA PHE A 52 -3.83 9.44 -4.00
C PHE A 52 -3.34 10.77 -3.44
N ARG A 53 -3.69 11.12 -2.20
CA ARG A 53 -3.30 12.41 -1.62
C ARG A 53 -2.09 12.25 -0.72
N HIS A 54 -0.96 12.83 -1.11
CA HIS A 54 0.19 12.91 -0.22
C HIS A 54 -0.02 14.01 0.85
N ARG A 55 0.60 13.86 2.02
CA ARG A 55 0.54 14.83 3.14
C ARG A 55 1.05 16.24 2.80
N SER A 56 1.84 16.37 1.73
CA SER A 56 2.31 17.68 1.23
C SER A 56 1.31 18.37 0.29
N SER A 57 0.21 17.72 -0.06
CA SER A 57 -0.78 18.27 -0.99
C SER A 57 -1.33 19.61 -0.49
N PRO A 58 -1.40 20.64 -1.35
CA PRO A 58 -1.96 21.95 -1.00
C PRO A 58 -3.48 21.89 -0.78
N LEU A 59 -4.14 20.81 -1.21
CA LEU A 59 -5.57 20.58 -1.01
C LEU A 59 -5.92 20.18 0.43
N LEU A 60 -4.91 19.90 1.27
CA LEU A 60 -5.10 19.67 2.70
C LEU A 60 -5.19 21.03 3.41
N GLN A 61 -6.33 21.28 4.08
CA GLN A 61 -6.58 22.53 4.77
C GLN A 61 -5.48 22.84 5.82
N PRO A 62 -5.14 24.13 6.06
CA PRO A 62 -4.22 24.50 7.11
C PRO A 62 -4.86 24.33 8.50
N GLY A 63 -4.33 23.40 9.27
CA GLY A 63 -4.68 23.13 10.67
C GLY A 63 -3.96 21.84 11.05
N GLU A 64 -3.12 21.91 12.08
CA GLU A 64 -2.22 20.88 12.66
C GLU A 64 -1.69 19.71 11.77
N PRO A 65 -0.38 19.39 11.79
CA PRO A 65 0.21 18.29 11.00
C PRO A 65 -0.52 16.94 11.11
N TYR A 66 -1.17 16.69 12.24
CA TYR A 66 -1.98 15.49 12.49
C TYR A 66 -3.15 15.36 11.52
N ASP A 67 -3.86 16.45 11.21
CA ASP A 67 -4.96 16.44 10.25
C ASP A 67 -4.46 16.16 8.84
N ARG A 68 -3.20 16.49 8.51
CA ARG A 68 -2.64 16.22 7.17
C ARG A 68 -2.37 14.74 6.94
N ASN A 69 -1.82 14.04 7.94
CA ASN A 69 -1.59 12.60 7.82
C ASN A 69 -2.93 11.84 7.84
N LEU A 70 -3.89 12.24 8.67
CA LEU A 70 -5.21 11.60 8.69
C LEU A 70 -6.00 11.75 7.38
N ASN A 71 -5.76 12.83 6.64
CA ASN A 71 -6.43 13.11 5.36
C ASN A 71 -5.54 12.82 4.13
N SER A 72 -4.36 12.22 4.33
CA SER A 72 -3.50 11.71 3.25
C SER A 72 -3.75 10.20 3.04
N TYR A 73 -2.97 9.60 2.14
CA TYR A 73 -3.00 8.16 1.90
C TYR A 73 -2.46 7.33 3.08
N GLU A 74 -1.70 7.91 4.02
CA GLU A 74 -0.96 7.17 5.07
C GLU A 74 -1.85 6.25 5.95
N PRO A 75 -3.07 6.64 6.38
CA PRO A 75 -3.95 5.74 7.12
C PRO A 75 -4.44 4.57 6.26
N LEU A 76 -4.64 4.80 4.97
CA LEU A 76 -5.05 3.77 4.02
C LEU A 76 -3.90 2.82 3.69
N GLU A 77 -2.67 3.33 3.55
CA GLU A 77 -1.43 2.54 3.44
C GLU A 77 -1.36 1.53 4.59
N GLY A 78 -1.46 2.01 5.83
CA GLY A 78 -1.37 1.13 7.01
C GLY A 78 -2.49 0.07 7.09
N ILE A 79 -3.65 0.31 6.50
CA ILE A 79 -4.73 -0.69 6.42
C ILE A 79 -4.46 -1.66 5.27
N GLY A 80 -4.05 -1.14 4.12
CA GLY A 80 -3.69 -1.89 2.93
C GLY A 80 -2.58 -2.90 3.18
N ASP A 81 -1.48 -2.50 3.83
CA ASP A 81 -0.37 -3.38 4.20
C ASP A 81 -0.89 -4.63 4.95
N ARG A 82 -1.71 -4.42 5.99
CA ARG A 82 -2.28 -5.52 6.79
C ARG A 82 -3.22 -6.41 5.97
N LEU A 83 -4.07 -5.81 5.14
CA LEU A 83 -5.00 -6.55 4.28
C LEU A 83 -4.26 -7.41 3.26
N ILE A 84 -3.23 -6.86 2.61
CA ILE A 84 -2.43 -7.58 1.61
C ILE A 84 -1.66 -8.71 2.28
N ASN A 85 -1.01 -8.47 3.41
CA ASN A 85 -0.30 -9.51 4.17
C ASN A 85 -1.23 -10.68 4.52
N TYR A 86 -2.41 -10.38 5.09
CA TYR A 86 -3.39 -11.42 5.43
C TYR A 86 -3.91 -12.16 4.19
N ALA A 87 -4.28 -11.43 3.14
CA ALA A 87 -4.81 -12.00 1.91
C ALA A 87 -3.77 -12.88 1.21
N ALA A 88 -2.51 -12.44 1.10
CA ALA A 88 -1.42 -13.20 0.51
C ALA A 88 -1.20 -14.51 1.26
N TYR A 89 -1.08 -14.46 2.59
CA TYR A 89 -0.91 -15.67 3.40
C TYR A 89 -2.11 -16.62 3.28
N LYS A 90 -3.34 -16.09 3.31
CA LYS A 90 -4.56 -16.88 3.14
C LYS A 90 -4.61 -17.58 1.79
N CYS A 91 -4.30 -16.87 0.69
CA CYS A 91 -4.25 -17.44 -0.65
C CYS A 91 -3.19 -18.54 -0.75
N LEU A 92 -1.99 -18.31 -0.23
CA LEU A 92 -0.93 -19.34 -0.21
C LEU A 92 -1.35 -20.56 0.60
N ARG A 93 -1.98 -20.37 1.77
CA ARG A 93 -2.48 -21.48 2.60
C ARG A 93 -3.53 -22.31 1.86
N GLN A 94 -4.43 -21.67 1.11
CA GLN A 94 -5.46 -22.35 0.31
C GLN A 94 -4.84 -23.11 -0.87
N GLN A 95 -3.87 -22.51 -1.55
CA GLN A 95 -3.21 -23.12 -2.71
C GLN A 95 -2.26 -24.26 -2.32
N PHE A 96 -1.59 -24.13 -1.18
CA PHE A 96 -0.54 -25.05 -0.72
C PHE A 96 -0.88 -25.63 0.65
N ALA A 97 -1.99 -26.37 0.73
CA ALA A 97 -2.52 -26.91 1.99
C ALA A 97 -1.51 -27.76 2.80
N GLY A 98 -0.55 -28.40 2.13
CA GLY A 98 0.51 -29.21 2.77
C GLY A 98 1.74 -28.42 3.25
N ALA A 99 1.84 -27.12 2.96
CA ALA A 99 2.99 -26.32 3.36
C ALA A 99 2.95 -25.90 4.85
N THR A 100 4.10 -25.86 5.48
CA THR A 100 4.22 -25.44 6.88
C THR A 100 3.96 -23.93 7.04
N ALA A 101 3.58 -23.50 8.24
CA ALA A 101 3.39 -22.08 8.53
C ALA A 101 4.66 -21.25 8.30
N THR A 102 5.83 -21.79 8.63
CA THR A 102 7.13 -21.15 8.38
C THR A 102 7.34 -20.89 6.89
N ILE A 103 7.18 -21.91 6.03
CA ILE A 103 7.37 -21.75 4.57
C ILE A 103 6.38 -20.71 4.02
N LEU A 104 5.12 -20.78 4.42
CA LEU A 104 4.11 -19.84 3.95
C LEU A 104 4.37 -18.41 4.43
N GLY A 105 4.84 -18.24 5.67
CA GLY A 105 5.28 -16.95 6.19
C GLY A 105 6.47 -16.39 5.40
N ASP A 106 7.46 -17.23 5.09
CA ASP A 106 8.64 -16.84 4.31
C ASP A 106 8.28 -16.41 2.89
N VAL A 107 7.41 -17.17 2.22
CA VAL A 107 6.92 -16.82 0.88
C VAL A 107 6.07 -15.54 0.94
N THR A 108 5.20 -15.40 1.93
CA THR A 108 4.40 -14.18 2.12
C THR A 108 5.29 -12.95 2.25
N ARG A 109 6.31 -12.99 3.11
CA ARG A 109 7.28 -11.90 3.30
C ARG A 109 8.01 -11.53 2.02
N ARG A 110 8.22 -12.48 1.11
CA ARG A 110 8.85 -12.23 -0.20
C ARG A 110 7.89 -11.68 -1.25
N LEU A 111 6.59 -11.97 -1.13
CA LEU A 111 5.54 -11.44 -2.00
C LEU A 111 5.21 -9.99 -1.63
N VAL A 112 5.14 -9.68 -0.34
CA VAL A 112 4.66 -8.40 0.19
C VAL A 112 5.80 -7.45 0.49
N THR A 113 6.66 -7.21 -0.51
CA THR A 113 7.78 -6.27 -0.38
C THR A 113 7.50 -4.95 -1.06
N ASN A 114 8.00 -3.87 -0.48
CA ASN A 114 7.88 -2.53 -1.08
C ASN A 114 8.46 -2.48 -2.49
N SER A 115 9.54 -3.23 -2.76
CA SER A 115 10.07 -3.31 -4.11
C SER A 115 9.03 -3.90 -5.06
N THR A 116 8.42 -5.05 -4.75
CA THR A 116 7.35 -5.65 -5.57
C THR A 116 6.16 -4.69 -5.75
N PHE A 117 5.68 -4.06 -4.67
CA PHE A 117 4.54 -3.13 -4.73
C PHE A 117 4.83 -1.87 -5.53
N SER A 118 6.07 -1.35 -5.52
CA SER A 118 6.44 -0.20 -6.33
C SER A 118 6.33 -0.46 -7.85
N TYR A 119 6.67 -1.68 -8.30
CA TYR A 119 6.47 -2.07 -9.71
C TYR A 119 5.00 -2.33 -10.03
N LEU A 120 4.22 -2.89 -9.11
CA LEU A 120 2.77 -3.01 -9.30
C LEU A 120 2.10 -1.64 -9.42
N SER A 121 2.47 -0.68 -8.59
CA SER A 121 2.02 0.71 -8.74
C SER A 121 2.35 1.31 -10.10
N SER A 122 3.55 1.04 -10.61
CA SER A 122 3.97 1.50 -11.94
C SER A 122 3.15 0.82 -13.04
N ALA A 123 2.94 -0.50 -12.93
CA ALA A 123 2.15 -1.28 -13.88
C ALA A 123 0.69 -0.80 -13.99
N TYR A 124 0.13 -0.32 -12.88
CA TYR A 124 -1.22 0.21 -12.82
C TYR A 124 -1.33 1.74 -13.00
N GLY A 125 -0.22 2.46 -13.21
CA GLY A 125 -0.22 3.91 -13.38
C GLY A 125 -0.69 4.67 -12.13
N LEU A 126 -0.42 4.16 -10.92
CA LEU A 126 -0.89 4.79 -9.68
C LEU A 126 -0.14 6.09 -9.36
N LEU A 127 1.14 6.19 -9.74
CA LEU A 127 1.96 7.37 -9.50
C LEU A 127 1.48 8.60 -10.27
N ASP A 128 0.91 8.40 -11.46
CA ASP A 128 0.36 9.48 -12.31
C ASP A 128 -0.85 10.16 -11.69
N ARG A 129 -1.47 9.50 -10.70
CA ARG A 129 -2.67 9.97 -10.00
C ARG A 129 -2.34 10.70 -8.70
N LEU A 130 -1.07 10.68 -8.26
CA LEU A 130 -0.65 11.24 -6.98
C LEU A 130 -0.83 12.77 -6.94
N GLU A 131 -1.57 13.25 -5.95
CA GLU A 131 -1.71 14.67 -5.61
C GLU A 131 -0.68 15.05 -4.55
N PHE A 132 0.25 15.94 -4.88
CA PHE A 132 1.30 16.41 -3.96
C PHE A 132 1.61 17.90 -4.18
N GLY A 133 2.25 18.54 -3.20
CA GLY A 133 2.75 19.91 -3.32
C GLY A 133 4.07 19.98 -4.10
N TYR A 134 4.81 21.08 -3.97
CA TYR A 134 6.14 21.23 -4.60
C TYR A 134 7.15 20.26 -3.98
N SER A 135 7.31 19.09 -4.58
CA SER A 135 8.38 18.14 -4.29
C SER A 135 8.66 17.32 -5.54
N ASP A 136 9.73 17.68 -6.24
CA ASP A 136 10.02 17.20 -7.60
C ASP A 136 10.35 15.70 -7.69
N ASN A 137 10.45 15.00 -6.54
CA ASN A 137 10.95 13.62 -6.49
C ASN A 137 9.99 12.59 -5.90
N LEU A 138 8.76 12.97 -5.49
CA LEU A 138 7.83 12.01 -4.87
C LEU A 138 7.41 10.89 -5.82
N THR A 139 7.13 11.22 -7.09
CA THR A 139 6.77 10.20 -8.10
C THR A 139 7.94 9.28 -8.48
N ARG A 140 9.17 9.68 -8.15
CA ARG A 140 10.39 8.88 -8.35
C ARG A 140 10.80 8.11 -7.10
N ASN A 141 10.07 8.25 -5.99
CA ASN A 141 10.40 7.60 -4.73
C ASN A 141 9.77 6.20 -4.68
N GLN A 142 10.61 5.17 -4.56
CA GLN A 142 10.14 3.78 -4.55
C GLN A 142 9.22 3.47 -3.37
N LYS A 143 9.48 4.04 -2.19
CA LYS A 143 8.60 3.86 -1.04
C LYS A 143 7.24 4.48 -1.30
N VAL A 144 7.17 5.71 -1.81
CA VAL A 144 5.88 6.36 -2.16
C VAL A 144 5.11 5.52 -3.17
N ALA A 145 5.79 4.95 -4.17
CA ALA A 145 5.16 4.03 -5.11
C ALA A 145 4.59 2.79 -4.42
N ALA A 146 5.31 2.16 -3.48
CA ALA A 146 4.79 1.05 -2.71
C ALA A 146 3.58 1.44 -1.86
N ASP A 147 3.69 2.55 -1.12
CA ASP A 147 2.65 3.05 -0.21
C ASP A 147 1.35 3.35 -0.98
N LEU A 148 1.43 3.83 -2.24
CA LEU A 148 0.27 4.04 -3.09
C LEU A 148 -0.47 2.75 -3.46
N PHE A 149 0.24 1.65 -3.68
CA PHE A 149 -0.38 0.35 -3.95
C PHE A 149 -1.18 -0.11 -2.72
N GLU A 150 -0.56 0.00 -1.55
CA GLU A 150 -1.17 -0.37 -0.28
C GLU A 150 -2.37 0.53 0.02
N ALA A 151 -2.22 1.85 -0.12
CA ALA A 151 -3.30 2.81 0.09
C ALA A 151 -4.49 2.57 -0.85
N TYR A 152 -4.24 2.18 -2.10
CA TYR A 152 -5.30 1.78 -3.02
C TYR A 152 -6.07 0.58 -2.47
N VAL A 153 -5.37 -0.46 -2.00
CA VAL A 153 -5.99 -1.65 -1.43
C VAL A 153 -6.74 -1.30 -0.13
N GLY A 154 -6.17 -0.46 0.73
CA GLY A 154 -6.83 0.02 1.94
C GLY A 154 -8.13 0.77 1.65
N ALA A 155 -8.17 1.55 0.56
CA ALA A 155 -9.38 2.25 0.12
C ALA A 155 -10.49 1.33 -0.39
N LEU A 156 -10.18 0.08 -0.74
CA LEU A 156 -11.18 -0.94 -1.13
C LEU A 156 -11.85 -1.58 0.09
N ASP A 157 -11.34 -1.37 1.30
CA ASP A 157 -11.90 -1.98 2.49
C ASP A 157 -13.32 -1.47 2.79
N LYS A 158 -14.29 -2.37 2.65
CA LYS A 158 -15.71 -2.10 2.92
C LYS A 158 -15.99 -1.94 4.42
N GLY A 159 -15.08 -2.41 5.28
CA GLY A 159 -15.16 -2.29 6.73
C GLY A 159 -14.64 -0.96 7.29
N LEU A 160 -14.08 -0.10 6.44
CA LEU A 160 -13.43 1.13 6.88
C LEU A 160 -14.45 2.13 7.47
N VAL A 161 -14.46 2.25 8.79
CA VAL A 161 -15.21 3.30 9.50
C VAL A 161 -14.35 4.57 9.55
N ARG A 162 -14.77 5.62 8.85
CA ARG A 162 -14.11 6.92 8.94
C ARG A 162 -14.18 7.47 10.37
N PRO A 163 -13.11 8.09 10.89
CA PRO A 163 -13.23 8.97 12.05
C PRO A 163 -14.28 10.04 11.74
N ARG A 164 -15.23 10.28 12.65
CA ARG A 164 -16.24 11.32 12.45
C ARG A 164 -15.52 12.67 12.33
N PRO A 165 -15.83 13.51 11.31
CA PRO A 165 -15.25 14.85 11.24
C PRO A 165 -15.65 15.62 12.50
N ASN A 166 -14.64 16.12 13.21
CA ASN A 166 -14.83 16.81 14.47
C ASN A 166 -15.62 18.11 14.23
N ARG A 167 -16.90 18.13 14.59
CA ARG A 167 -17.76 19.32 14.46
C ARG A 167 -17.59 20.22 15.70
N SER A 168 -16.41 20.84 15.91
CA SER A 168 -16.15 22.02 16.79
C SER A 168 -14.64 22.29 17.02
N PRO A 169 -14.20 23.53 17.32
CA PRO A 169 -12.84 24.02 17.07
C PRO A 169 -11.79 23.53 18.09
N PRO A 170 -10.49 23.60 17.76
CA PRO A 170 -9.44 22.89 18.51
C PRO A 170 -9.00 23.70 19.73
N ARG A 171 -9.18 23.13 20.93
CA ARG A 171 -8.37 23.44 22.13
C ARG A 171 -8.40 22.27 23.10
N ARG A 172 -7.69 21.18 22.80
CA ARG A 172 -7.07 20.22 23.74
C ARG A 172 -6.55 19.01 22.96
N ARG A 173 -5.45 18.43 23.47
CA ARG A 173 -4.78 17.21 22.97
C ARG A 173 -5.81 16.14 22.57
N ASP A 174 -5.61 15.53 21.40
CA ASP A 174 -6.49 14.49 20.85
C ASP A 174 -6.54 13.26 21.79
N PRO A 175 -7.70 12.95 22.40
CA PRO A 175 -7.84 11.81 23.30
C PRO A 175 -7.57 10.46 22.63
N GLY A 176 -7.67 10.34 21.30
CA GLY A 176 -7.42 9.08 20.58
C GLY A 176 -5.96 8.61 20.65
N VAL A 177 -5.01 9.53 20.44
CA VAL A 177 -3.57 9.22 20.52
C VAL A 177 -3.16 8.88 21.96
N ASP A 178 -3.69 9.63 22.93
CA ASP A 178 -3.45 9.36 24.35
C ASP A 178 -4.10 8.02 24.78
N GLN A 179 -5.25 7.66 24.21
CA GLN A 179 -5.88 6.37 24.46
C GLN A 179 -5.03 5.22 23.91
N VAL A 180 -4.55 5.30 22.67
CA VAL A 180 -3.65 4.28 22.09
C VAL A 180 -2.36 4.16 22.92
N LYS A 181 -1.73 5.28 23.28
CA LYS A 181 -0.52 5.29 24.12
C LYS A 181 -0.77 4.71 25.51
N ARG A 182 -1.93 5.01 26.13
CA ARG A 182 -2.32 4.42 27.42
C ARG A 182 -2.60 2.93 27.33
N TYR A 183 -3.27 2.47 26.27
CA TYR A 183 -3.47 1.04 26.03
C TYR A 183 -2.13 0.31 25.85
N TRP A 184 -1.19 0.90 25.10
CA TRP A 184 0.13 0.33 24.91
C TRP A 184 0.91 0.25 26.24
N ASN A 185 0.99 1.35 26.98
CA ASN A 185 1.70 1.40 28.26
C ASN A 185 1.05 0.56 29.38
N ALA A 186 -0.26 0.31 29.31
CA ALA A 186 -0.96 -0.56 30.26
C ALA A 186 -0.81 -2.06 29.93
N SER A 187 -0.41 -2.40 28.70
CA SER A 187 -0.20 -3.77 28.25
C SER A 187 1.18 -4.32 28.65
N ASP A 188 2.15 -3.43 28.91
CA ASP A 188 3.50 -3.77 29.40
C ASP A 188 3.58 -4.03 30.92
N LEU A 189 2.44 -4.03 31.62
CA LEU A 189 2.32 -4.28 33.07
C LEU A 189 1.64 -5.62 33.42
N ARG A 190 1.65 -6.60 32.51
CA ARG A 190 1.17 -7.97 32.77
C ARG A 190 2.20 -9.01 32.41
#